data_AF-A0A958MTN4-F1
#
_entry.id   AF-A0A958MTN4-F1
#
_cell.length_a   1.000
_cell.length_b   1.000
_cell.length_c   1.000
_cell.angle_alpha   90.00
_cell.angle_beta   90.00
_cell.angle_gamma   90.00
#
_symmetry.space_group_name_H-M   'P 1'
#
loop_
_entity.id
_entity.type
_entity.pdbx_description
1 polymer ?
#
loop_
_entity_poly.entity_id
_entity_poly.type
_entity_poly.pdbx_seq_one_letter_code
_entity_poly.pdbx_strand_id
1 'polypeptide(L)'
;MSNNYGKVGTAPPLVVSPVGKDYNLDMRAGFLYFSTIFFIVSCATPTKEILPPKTLEHLPPSLDFSGDMDRESLDLQLLGLATKHPDKTTKWWVNYRRARLWESDRPGVACPLYMELSQTRQFPLYQVAYLRAFAACEGADMRHLPQKQLKPEEFPEWMRTEALDIALAKARRNLDKKVHMELAVEKSKQFLPQPEKVEYTKEALALARELKDQENIKFLEARLNKLSPKHISRPTPQQYLEVAYDFRRYREFDQAHRYYNKVIKGSKFSYESKVKAYKGIRTTYKLERKKPEY
;
A
#
# COMPACT_ATOMS: atom_id res chain seq x y z
N MET A 1 -49.25 13.83 56.18
CA MET A 1 -48.75 12.47 56.46
C MET A 1 -47.30 12.41 56.02
N SER A 2 -46.43 12.21 57.00
CA SER A 2 -44.97 12.30 56.93
C SER A 2 -44.33 11.00 56.40
N ASN A 3 -43.01 11.08 56.16
CA ASN A 3 -42.00 10.02 55.91
C ASN A 3 -41.48 10.02 54.46
N ASN A 4 -40.19 9.87 54.14
CA ASN A 4 -38.98 9.65 54.93
C ASN A 4 -37.79 9.95 54.00
N TYR A 5 -36.88 10.86 54.38
CA TYR A 5 -35.61 11.06 53.67
C TYR A 5 -34.57 10.06 54.21
N GLY A 6 -34.14 9.13 53.36
CA GLY A 6 -33.17 8.09 53.66
C GLY A 6 -31.72 8.57 53.55
N LYS A 7 -31.09 8.70 54.73
CA LYS A 7 -29.66 8.57 55.09
C LYS A 7 -28.60 8.46 53.97
N VAL A 8 -27.69 9.42 53.98
CA VAL A 8 -26.35 9.38 53.37
C VAL A 8 -25.43 8.53 54.26
N GLY A 9 -24.86 7.45 53.69
CA GLY A 9 -23.87 6.60 54.35
C GLY A 9 -22.45 7.10 54.10
N THR A 10 -21.75 7.37 55.20
CA THR A 10 -20.33 7.75 55.31
C THR A 10 -19.38 6.62 54.91
N ALA A 11 -18.34 6.94 54.14
CA ALA A 11 -17.27 6.03 53.75
C ALA A 11 -16.32 5.70 54.92
N PRO A 12 -15.80 4.46 55.03
CA PRO A 12 -14.79 4.10 56.02
C PRO A 12 -13.37 4.53 55.61
N PRO A 13 -12.45 4.70 56.57
CA PRO A 13 -11.08 5.15 56.33
C PRO A 13 -10.19 4.04 55.74
N LEU A 14 -9.28 4.45 54.86
CA LEU A 14 -8.22 3.60 54.31
C LEU A 14 -7.18 3.28 55.38
N VAL A 15 -7.07 1.99 55.73
CA VAL A 15 -5.99 1.43 56.52
C VAL A 15 -4.79 1.21 55.60
N VAL A 16 -3.71 1.94 55.85
CA VAL A 16 -2.40 1.71 55.23
C VAL A 16 -1.58 0.88 56.22
N SER A 17 -1.31 -0.38 55.88
CA SER A 17 -0.31 -1.20 56.57
C SER A 17 0.98 -1.25 55.74
N PRO A 18 2.17 -1.09 56.38
CA PRO A 18 3.44 -1.23 55.70
C PRO A 18 3.83 -2.70 55.66
N VAL A 19 4.22 -3.19 54.48
CA VAL A 19 4.94 -4.46 54.36
C VAL A 19 6.27 -4.17 53.70
N GLY A 20 7.29 -4.11 54.55
CA GLY A 20 8.68 -4.21 54.13
C GLY A 20 8.96 -5.58 53.54
N LYS A 21 9.75 -5.59 52.48
CA LYS A 21 10.62 -6.72 52.14
C LYS A 21 11.94 -6.16 51.63
N ASP A 22 12.96 -6.42 52.43
CA ASP A 22 14.36 -6.32 52.09
C ASP A 22 14.66 -7.18 50.87
N TYR A 23 15.19 -6.54 49.83
CA TYR A 23 15.90 -7.22 48.76
C TYR A 23 17.30 -6.64 48.70
N ASN A 24 18.24 -7.35 49.32
CA ASN A 24 19.66 -7.22 49.02
C ASN A 24 19.86 -7.67 47.57
N LEU A 25 20.06 -6.69 46.68
CA LEU A 25 20.54 -6.89 45.32
C LEU A 25 21.82 -6.09 45.19
N ASP A 26 22.92 -6.84 45.32
CA ASP A 26 24.30 -6.43 45.12
C ASP A 26 24.49 -6.07 43.64
N MET A 27 24.12 -4.84 43.26
CA MET A 27 24.38 -4.27 41.95
C MET A 27 25.77 -3.66 41.94
N ARG A 28 26.71 -4.37 41.32
CA ARG A 28 27.95 -3.77 40.81
C ARG A 28 27.58 -2.64 39.84
N ALA A 29 27.77 -1.41 40.30
CA ALA A 29 27.64 -0.19 39.54
C ALA A 29 28.66 -0.14 38.40
N GLY A 30 28.27 -0.61 37.22
CA GLY A 30 28.88 -0.23 35.97
C GLY A 30 28.35 1.14 35.57
N PHE A 31 29.07 2.20 35.95
CA PHE A 31 28.85 3.57 35.47
C PHE A 31 29.06 3.61 33.95
N LEU A 32 28.01 3.36 33.17
CA LEU A 32 27.96 3.73 31.76
C LEU A 32 27.54 5.20 31.70
N TYR A 33 28.52 6.05 31.40
CA TYR A 33 28.32 7.44 31.00
C TYR A 33 27.29 7.49 29.86
N PHE A 34 26.04 7.81 30.19
CA PHE A 34 25.06 8.28 29.22
C PHE A 34 25.48 9.69 28.80
N SER A 35 26.32 9.76 27.77
CA SER A 35 26.55 10.98 27.02
C SER A 35 25.25 11.33 26.31
N THR A 36 24.45 12.21 26.93
CA THR A 36 23.30 12.86 26.32
C THR A 36 23.81 13.73 25.17
N ILE A 37 23.90 13.13 23.98
CA ILE A 37 24.08 13.86 22.72
C ILE A 37 22.76 14.59 22.47
N PHE A 38 22.74 15.89 22.77
CA PHE A 38 21.71 16.81 22.31
C PHE A 38 21.81 16.89 20.79
N PHE A 39 20.97 16.14 20.07
CA PHE A 39 20.72 16.38 18.66
C PHE A 39 19.94 17.69 18.55
N ILE A 40 20.65 18.77 18.24
CA ILE A 40 20.04 20.02 17.77
C ILE A 40 19.39 19.68 16.42
N VAL A 41 18.09 19.42 16.44
CA VAL A 41 17.28 19.30 15.23
C VAL A 41 17.15 20.71 14.63
N SER A 42 18.17 21.11 13.86
CA SER A 42 18.06 22.27 12.98
C SER A 42 16.93 21.97 12.00
N CYS A 43 15.80 22.65 12.20
CA CYS A 43 14.74 22.72 11.21
C CYS A 43 15.32 23.38 9.95
N ALA A 44 15.81 22.57 9.03
CA ALA A 44 16.08 23.01 7.67
C ALA A 44 14.73 23.44 7.09
N THR A 45 14.49 24.75 7.05
CA THR A 45 13.41 25.31 6.25
C THR A 45 13.53 24.74 4.85
N PRO A 46 12.48 24.14 4.27
CA PRO A 46 12.55 23.61 2.92
C PRO A 46 13.04 24.74 2.03
N THR A 47 14.23 24.56 1.45
CA THR A 47 14.73 25.43 0.39
C THR A 47 13.60 25.49 -0.63
N LYS A 48 13.01 26.67 -0.80
CA LYS A 48 12.07 26.93 -1.89
C LYS A 48 12.77 26.46 -3.15
N GLU A 49 12.38 25.31 -3.64
CA GLU A 49 12.82 24.81 -4.93
C GLU A 49 12.39 25.90 -5.90
N ILE A 50 13.36 26.65 -6.41
CA ILE A 50 13.12 27.69 -7.38
C ILE A 50 12.66 26.91 -8.61
N LEU A 51 11.33 26.81 -8.76
CA LEU A 51 10.73 26.23 -9.95
C LEU A 51 11.39 26.94 -11.14
N PRO A 52 11.93 26.17 -12.11
CA PRO A 52 12.59 26.76 -13.25
C PRO A 52 11.69 27.84 -13.86
N PRO A 53 12.26 28.99 -14.26
CA PRO A 53 11.49 30.12 -14.76
C PRO A 53 10.52 29.65 -15.84
N LYS A 54 9.29 30.16 -15.81
CA LYS A 54 8.18 29.89 -16.73
C LYS A 54 8.68 29.69 -18.18
N THR A 55 8.98 28.45 -18.58
CA THR A 55 9.24 28.08 -19.98
C THR A 55 7.96 27.66 -20.71
N LEU A 56 6.80 27.89 -20.09
CA LEU A 56 5.47 27.65 -20.64
C LEU A 56 4.97 28.81 -21.55
N GLU A 57 5.86 29.61 -22.13
CA GLU A 57 5.45 30.69 -23.06
C GLU A 57 4.88 30.16 -24.39
N HIS A 58 5.03 28.87 -24.66
CA HIS A 58 4.45 28.22 -25.85
C HIS A 58 3.68 26.97 -25.46
N LEU A 59 2.63 27.15 -24.65
CA LEU A 59 1.56 26.15 -24.65
C LEU A 59 0.99 26.09 -26.08
N PRO A 60 0.83 24.88 -26.65
CA PRO A 60 0.21 24.75 -27.97
C PRO A 60 -1.16 25.46 -27.93
N PRO A 61 -1.59 26.06 -29.06
CA PRO A 61 -2.87 26.75 -29.12
C PRO A 61 -3.96 25.85 -28.55
N SER A 62 -4.80 26.41 -27.68
CA SER A 62 -5.89 25.67 -27.06
C SER A 62 -6.80 25.15 -28.18
N LEU A 63 -6.69 23.86 -28.47
CA LEU A 63 -7.65 23.18 -29.33
C LEU A 63 -8.95 23.12 -28.54
N ASP A 64 -9.99 23.74 -29.08
CA ASP A 64 -11.32 23.67 -28.53
C ASP A 64 -11.90 22.28 -28.86
N PHE A 65 -11.78 21.37 -27.90
CA PHE A 65 -12.30 20.01 -28.00
C PHE A 65 -13.78 19.92 -27.58
N SER A 66 -14.53 21.02 -27.56
CA SER A 66 -15.88 21.10 -27.00
C SER A 66 -16.98 20.42 -27.82
N GLY A 67 -16.65 19.58 -28.80
CA GLY A 67 -17.60 18.83 -29.61
C GLY A 67 -17.48 17.32 -29.40
N ASP A 68 -18.58 16.59 -29.58
CA ASP A 68 -18.64 15.12 -29.64
C ASP A 68 -17.91 14.58 -30.88
N MET A 69 -16.60 14.81 -30.92
CA MET A 69 -15.75 14.38 -32.01
C MET A 69 -15.31 12.94 -31.76
N ASP A 70 -15.44 12.11 -32.79
CA ASP A 70 -14.90 10.76 -32.75
C ASP A 70 -13.36 10.76 -32.67
N ARG A 71 -12.79 9.63 -32.22
CA ARG A 71 -11.35 9.51 -31.94
C ARG A 71 -10.53 9.68 -33.23
N GLU A 72 -11.01 9.19 -34.36
CA GLU A 72 -10.35 9.31 -35.65
C GLU A 72 -10.28 10.77 -36.13
N SER A 73 -11.40 11.49 -36.06
CA SER A 73 -11.47 12.92 -36.38
C SER A 73 -10.52 13.73 -35.50
N LEU A 74 -10.46 13.40 -34.20
CA LEU A 74 -9.52 14.02 -33.27
C LEU A 74 -8.06 13.74 -33.64
N ASP A 75 -7.73 12.50 -34.02
CA ASP A 75 -6.38 12.13 -34.46
C ASP A 75 -5.95 12.93 -35.71
N LEU A 76 -6.86 13.07 -36.68
CA LEU A 76 -6.63 13.86 -37.90
C LEU A 76 -6.40 15.34 -37.59
N GLN A 77 -7.16 15.92 -36.65
CA GLN A 77 -6.94 17.31 -36.24
C GLN A 77 -5.58 17.50 -35.55
N LEU A 78 -5.18 16.55 -34.70
CA LEU A 78 -3.87 16.56 -34.04
C LEU A 78 -2.73 16.47 -35.07
N LEU A 79 -2.86 15.61 -36.09
CA LEU A 79 -1.93 15.54 -37.21
C LEU A 79 -1.86 16.87 -37.98
N GLY A 80 -3.01 17.45 -38.31
CA GLY A 80 -3.10 18.75 -38.98
C GLY A 80 -2.43 19.86 -38.19
N LEU A 81 -2.52 19.83 -36.85
CA LEU A 81 -1.83 20.78 -35.98
C LEU A 81 -0.31 20.65 -36.09
N ALA A 82 0.23 19.43 -36.03
CA ALA A 82 1.67 19.18 -36.19
C ALA A 82 2.19 19.60 -37.58
N THR A 83 1.37 19.51 -38.62
CA THR A 83 1.72 20.02 -39.96
C THR A 83 1.74 21.55 -40.01
N LYS A 84 0.77 22.22 -39.37
CA LYS A 84 0.68 23.69 -39.35
C LYS A 84 1.76 24.33 -38.48
N HIS A 85 2.12 23.67 -37.38
CA HIS A 85 3.11 24.15 -36.42
C HIS A 85 4.19 23.06 -36.23
N PRO A 86 5.22 23.04 -37.10
CA PRO A 86 6.26 22.01 -37.09
C PRO A 86 7.30 22.20 -35.96
N ASP A 87 6.97 23.02 -34.95
CA ASP A 87 7.87 23.22 -33.82
C ASP A 87 7.93 21.95 -32.95
N LYS A 88 9.08 21.78 -32.30
CA LYS A 88 9.38 20.58 -31.53
C LYS A 88 8.38 20.35 -30.39
N THR A 89 7.94 21.42 -29.75
CA THR A 89 7.02 21.38 -28.61
C THR A 89 5.64 20.92 -29.05
N THR A 90 5.11 21.46 -30.16
CA THR A 90 3.85 21.02 -30.75
C THR A 90 3.94 19.57 -31.20
N LYS A 91 5.03 19.16 -31.87
CA LYS A 91 5.22 17.75 -32.25
C LYS A 91 5.17 16.83 -31.03
N TRP A 92 5.87 17.18 -29.94
CA TRP A 92 5.85 16.38 -28.71
C TRP A 92 4.45 16.28 -28.10
N TRP A 93 3.76 17.41 -28.02
CA TRP A 93 2.41 17.45 -27.47
C TRP A 93 1.43 16.64 -28.31
N VAL A 94 1.44 16.82 -29.63
CA VAL A 94 0.62 16.05 -30.58
C VAL A 94 0.91 14.57 -30.44
N ASN A 95 2.18 14.15 -30.49
CA ASN A 95 2.55 12.74 -30.35
C ASN A 95 2.08 12.16 -29.01
N TYR A 96 2.23 12.90 -27.90
CA TYR A 96 1.80 12.44 -26.59
C TYR A 96 0.27 12.29 -26.50
N ARG A 97 -0.48 13.26 -27.05
CA ARG A 97 -1.95 13.24 -27.07
C ARG A 97 -2.48 12.13 -27.95
N ARG A 98 -1.90 11.93 -29.14
CA ARG A 98 -2.21 10.81 -30.03
C ARG A 98 -1.90 9.47 -29.37
N ALA A 99 -0.74 9.34 -28.70
CA ALA A 99 -0.40 8.13 -27.98
C ALA A 99 -1.42 7.81 -26.86
N ARG A 100 -1.85 8.83 -26.11
CA ARG A 100 -2.91 8.69 -25.09
C ARG A 100 -4.27 8.31 -25.68
N LEU A 101 -4.63 8.89 -26.82
CA LEU A 101 -5.90 8.64 -27.50
C LEU A 101 -6.03 7.16 -27.91
N TRP A 102 -4.92 6.57 -28.35
CA TRP A 102 -4.87 5.20 -28.88
C TRP A 102 -4.32 4.15 -27.90
N GLU A 103 -3.99 4.52 -26.67
CA GLU A 103 -3.33 3.65 -25.67
C GLU A 103 -4.11 2.34 -25.42
N SER A 104 -5.45 2.39 -25.38
CA SER A 104 -6.31 1.22 -25.15
C SER A 104 -6.67 0.46 -26.43
N ASP A 105 -6.90 1.17 -27.53
CA ASP A 105 -7.56 0.60 -28.71
C ASP A 105 -6.56 0.16 -29.79
N ARG A 106 -5.48 0.92 -29.95
CA ARG A 106 -4.46 0.70 -30.98
C ARG A 106 -3.07 0.83 -30.36
N PRO A 107 -2.64 -0.13 -29.52
CA PRO A 107 -1.34 -0.08 -28.87
C PRO A 107 -0.18 0.01 -29.87
N GLY A 108 -0.35 -0.55 -31.08
CA GLY A 108 0.63 -0.41 -32.17
C GLY A 108 0.83 1.03 -32.68
N VAL A 109 -0.11 1.94 -32.44
CA VAL A 109 0.05 3.38 -32.70
C VAL A 109 0.62 4.09 -31.47
N ALA A 110 0.14 3.76 -30.28
CA ALA A 110 0.57 4.42 -29.04
C ALA A 110 2.01 4.10 -28.66
N CYS A 111 2.43 2.83 -28.77
CA CYS A 111 3.76 2.35 -28.43
C CYS A 111 4.88 3.15 -29.13
N PRO A 112 4.95 3.23 -30.48
CA PRO A 112 6.03 3.94 -31.15
C PRO A 112 6.08 5.44 -30.81
N LEU A 113 4.92 6.08 -30.63
CA LEU A 113 4.85 7.47 -30.21
C LEU A 113 5.42 7.68 -28.81
N TYR A 114 5.06 6.81 -27.84
CA TYR A 114 5.64 6.86 -26.50
C TYR A 114 7.14 6.54 -26.50
N MET A 115 7.59 5.59 -27.32
CA MET A 115 9.01 5.27 -27.45
C MET A 115 9.81 6.48 -27.96
N GLU A 116 9.37 7.14 -29.04
CA GLU A 116 10.02 8.35 -29.57
C GLU A 116 10.14 9.44 -28.49
N LEU A 117 9.05 9.69 -27.77
CA LEU A 117 9.01 10.68 -26.69
C LEU A 117 9.92 10.30 -25.50
N SER A 118 9.98 9.02 -25.15
CA SER A 118 10.78 8.52 -24.03
C SER A 118 12.29 8.64 -24.26
N GLN A 119 12.73 8.56 -25.52
CA GLN A 119 14.14 8.68 -25.90
C GLN A 119 14.59 10.14 -25.95
N THR A 120 13.65 11.09 -26.03
CA THR A 120 13.94 12.51 -26.15
C THR A 120 14.07 13.16 -24.77
N ARG A 121 15.29 13.19 -24.19
CA ARG A 121 15.52 13.78 -22.84
C ARG A 121 15.07 15.23 -22.66
N GLN A 122 14.97 15.99 -23.75
CA GLN A 122 14.48 17.38 -23.71
C GLN A 122 12.94 17.46 -23.59
N PHE A 123 12.22 16.37 -23.85
CA PHE A 123 10.78 16.31 -23.64
C PHE A 123 10.52 16.26 -22.12
N PRO A 124 9.80 17.22 -21.53
CA PRO A 124 9.66 17.31 -20.07
C PRO A 124 9.05 16.07 -19.41
N LEU A 125 8.23 15.31 -20.15
CA LEU A 125 7.58 14.10 -19.65
C LEU A 125 8.22 12.80 -20.18
N TYR A 126 9.50 12.82 -20.55
CA TYR A 126 10.17 11.64 -21.13
C TYR A 126 10.10 10.41 -20.21
N GLN A 127 10.19 10.56 -18.88
CA GLN A 127 10.03 9.45 -17.93
C GLN A 127 8.60 8.90 -17.88
N VAL A 128 7.60 9.77 -17.99
CA VAL A 128 6.19 9.36 -18.06
C VAL A 128 5.94 8.63 -19.38
N ALA A 129 6.43 9.17 -20.49
CA ALA A 129 6.36 8.51 -21.79
C ALA A 129 7.08 7.17 -21.79
N TYR A 130 8.21 7.06 -21.09
CA TYR A 130 8.92 5.80 -20.89
C TYR A 130 8.04 4.76 -20.17
N LEU A 131 7.42 5.11 -19.04
CA LEU A 131 6.47 4.22 -18.37
C LEU A 131 5.29 3.81 -19.26
N ARG A 132 4.71 4.78 -19.98
CA ARG A 132 3.59 4.54 -20.89
C ARG A 132 3.99 3.65 -22.07
N ALA A 133 5.21 3.79 -22.59
CA ALA A 133 5.77 2.87 -23.58
C ALA A 133 5.85 1.45 -22.98
N PHE A 134 6.31 1.30 -21.74
CA PHE A 134 6.34 0.00 -21.07
C PHE A 134 4.96 -0.65 -20.89
N ALA A 135 3.92 0.16 -20.71
CA ALA A 135 2.54 -0.29 -20.55
C ALA A 135 1.88 -0.68 -21.88
N ALA A 136 2.08 0.14 -22.93
CA ALA A 136 1.44 0.01 -24.23
C ALA A 136 2.16 -0.93 -25.20
N CYS A 137 3.49 -1.04 -25.13
CA CYS A 137 4.27 -1.88 -26.05
C CYS A 137 4.18 -3.36 -25.66
N GLU A 138 3.97 -4.22 -26.67
CA GLU A 138 3.92 -5.68 -26.51
C GLU A 138 4.96 -6.39 -27.39
N GLY A 139 5.37 -7.59 -26.99
CA GLY A 139 6.18 -8.50 -27.80
C GLY A 139 7.49 -7.90 -28.35
N ALA A 140 7.62 -7.92 -29.68
CA ALA A 140 8.82 -7.57 -30.43
C ALA A 140 9.23 -6.10 -30.32
N ASP A 141 8.27 -5.19 -30.13
CA ASP A 141 8.50 -3.74 -30.10
C ASP A 141 9.31 -3.32 -28.87
N MET A 142 9.31 -4.16 -27.83
CA MET A 142 10.08 -3.92 -26.62
C MET A 142 11.58 -4.06 -26.79
N ARG A 143 12.05 -4.64 -27.90
CA ARG A 143 13.50 -4.77 -28.20
C ARG A 143 14.18 -3.40 -28.28
N HIS A 144 13.42 -2.33 -28.50
CA HIS A 144 13.91 -0.97 -28.61
C HIS A 144 13.90 -0.21 -27.28
N LEU A 145 13.35 -0.78 -26.21
CA LEU A 145 13.43 -0.19 -24.88
C LEU A 145 14.82 -0.48 -24.29
N PRO A 146 15.52 0.53 -23.73
CA PRO A 146 16.88 0.40 -23.19
C PRO A 146 16.99 -0.64 -22.07
N GLN A 147 15.87 -0.99 -21.42
CA GLN A 147 15.84 -2.03 -20.39
C GLN A 147 14.80 -3.09 -20.71
N LYS A 148 15.19 -4.35 -20.51
CA LYS A 148 14.30 -5.51 -20.71
C LYS A 148 13.27 -5.66 -19.57
N GLN A 149 13.59 -5.13 -18.39
CA GLN A 149 12.75 -5.17 -17.20
C GLN A 149 12.62 -3.76 -16.62
N LEU A 150 11.41 -3.42 -16.21
CA LEU A 150 11.12 -2.16 -15.54
C LEU A 150 11.48 -2.29 -14.06
N LYS A 151 12.43 -1.50 -13.57
CA LYS A 151 12.81 -1.46 -12.15
C LYS A 151 12.15 -0.24 -11.49
N PRO A 152 11.10 -0.41 -10.67
CA PRO A 152 10.39 0.71 -10.06
C PRO A 152 11.29 1.64 -9.24
N GLU A 153 12.40 1.13 -8.69
CA GLU A 153 13.32 1.87 -7.83
C GLU A 153 14.08 2.98 -8.57
N GLU A 154 14.24 2.86 -9.89
CA GLU A 154 14.92 3.83 -10.75
C GLU A 154 14.08 5.08 -11.03
N PHE A 155 12.80 5.07 -10.66
CA PHE A 155 11.90 6.21 -10.82
C PHE A 155 11.83 7.09 -9.57
N PRO A 156 11.51 8.39 -9.75
CA PRO A 156 11.17 9.28 -8.65
C PRO A 156 10.03 8.72 -7.80
N GLU A 157 10.04 8.98 -6.50
CA GLU A 157 9.09 8.39 -5.53
C GLU A 157 7.62 8.55 -5.94
N TRP A 158 7.24 9.72 -6.44
CA TRP A 158 5.89 10.02 -6.91
C TRP A 158 5.42 9.16 -8.10
N MET A 159 6.36 8.56 -8.85
CA MET A 159 6.10 7.73 -10.02
C MET A 159 6.25 6.23 -9.71
N ARG A 160 6.88 5.86 -8.59
CA ARG A 160 7.19 4.44 -8.26
C ARG A 160 5.95 3.56 -8.17
N THR A 161 4.83 4.09 -7.69
CA THR A 161 3.58 3.33 -7.61
C THR A 161 3.07 2.91 -8.99
N GLU A 162 3.00 3.86 -9.93
CA GLU A 162 2.59 3.58 -11.31
C GLU A 162 3.60 2.65 -12.01
N ALA A 163 4.90 2.88 -11.80
CA ALA A 163 5.96 2.03 -12.35
C ALA A 163 5.81 0.58 -11.86
N LEU A 164 5.53 0.38 -10.58
CA LEU A 164 5.31 -0.95 -9.99
C LEU A 164 4.07 -1.61 -10.56
N ASP A 165 2.97 -0.87 -10.75
CA ASP A 165 1.73 -1.41 -11.30
C ASP A 165 1.89 -1.86 -12.76
N ILE A 166 2.60 -1.05 -13.56
CA ILE A 166 2.94 -1.40 -14.94
C ILE A 166 3.87 -2.62 -14.98
N ALA A 167 4.91 -2.65 -14.14
CA ALA A 167 5.83 -3.77 -14.05
C ALA A 167 5.10 -5.07 -13.67
N LEU A 168 4.19 -5.00 -12.69
CA LEU A 168 3.43 -6.13 -12.19
C LEU A 168 2.47 -6.68 -13.26
N ALA A 169 1.70 -5.80 -13.92
CA ALA A 169 0.81 -6.17 -15.01
C ALA A 169 1.57 -6.86 -16.16
N LYS A 170 2.77 -6.37 -16.44
CA LYS A 170 3.64 -6.93 -17.47
C LYS A 170 4.23 -8.29 -17.09
N ALA A 171 4.68 -8.45 -15.86
CA ALA A 171 5.16 -9.75 -15.35
C ALA A 171 4.05 -10.82 -15.42
N ARG A 172 2.81 -10.44 -15.11
CA ARG A 172 1.61 -11.29 -15.28
C ARG A 172 1.40 -11.71 -16.73
N ARG A 173 1.41 -10.75 -17.68
CA ARG A 173 1.23 -11.06 -19.12
C ARG A 173 2.32 -11.95 -19.68
N ASN A 174 3.58 -11.72 -19.28
CA ASN A 174 4.73 -12.48 -19.74
C ASN A 174 4.88 -13.85 -19.05
N LEU A 175 4.03 -14.16 -18.06
CA LEU A 175 4.11 -15.37 -17.25
C LEU A 175 5.48 -15.54 -16.54
N ASP A 176 6.19 -14.45 -16.27
CA ASP A 176 7.44 -14.47 -15.51
C ASP A 176 7.12 -14.57 -14.02
N LYS A 177 6.96 -15.81 -13.55
CA LYS A 177 6.52 -16.10 -12.18
C LYS A 177 7.44 -15.53 -11.12
N LYS A 178 8.76 -15.50 -11.37
CA LYS A 178 9.74 -15.01 -10.40
C LYS A 178 9.62 -13.50 -10.24
N VAL A 179 9.66 -12.76 -11.35
CA VAL A 179 9.50 -11.30 -11.33
C VAL A 179 8.11 -10.91 -10.80
N HIS A 180 7.07 -11.66 -11.17
CA HIS A 180 5.73 -11.44 -10.66
C HIS A 180 5.66 -11.58 -9.14
N MET A 181 6.26 -12.65 -8.58
CA MET A 181 6.33 -12.84 -7.13
C MET A 181 7.02 -11.65 -6.45
N GLU A 182 8.22 -11.27 -6.92
CA GLU A 182 9.00 -10.17 -6.34
C GLU A 182 8.23 -8.84 -6.36
N LEU A 183 7.61 -8.49 -7.49
CA LEU A 183 6.82 -7.26 -7.62
C LEU A 183 5.54 -7.30 -6.77
N ALA A 184 4.87 -8.46 -6.63
CA ALA A 184 3.71 -8.60 -5.75
C ALA A 184 4.10 -8.40 -4.27
N VAL A 185 5.29 -8.87 -3.87
CA VAL A 185 5.84 -8.58 -2.54
C VAL A 185 6.03 -7.09 -2.34
N GLU A 186 6.66 -6.40 -3.29
CA GLU A 186 6.85 -4.95 -3.22
C GLU A 186 5.51 -4.20 -3.19
N LYS A 187 4.53 -4.62 -3.99
CA LYS A 187 3.19 -4.02 -4.01
C LYS A 187 2.52 -4.15 -2.65
N SER A 188 2.63 -5.31 -2.01
CA SER A 188 2.09 -5.53 -0.66
C SER A 188 2.71 -4.63 0.43
N LYS A 189 3.91 -4.07 0.20
CA LYS A 189 4.61 -3.18 1.15
C LYS A 189 4.15 -1.73 1.06
N GLN A 190 3.50 -1.33 -0.04
CA GLN A 190 2.99 0.03 -0.24
C GLN A 190 1.88 0.39 0.76
N PHE A 191 1.51 1.67 0.81
CA PHE A 191 0.41 2.16 1.64
C PHE A 191 -0.95 1.81 0.99
N LEU A 192 -1.33 0.52 1.07
CA LEU A 192 -2.59 -0.02 0.58
C LEU A 192 -3.56 -0.38 1.73
N PRO A 193 -4.87 -0.46 1.46
CA PRO A 193 -5.83 -1.11 2.35
C PRO A 193 -5.37 -2.51 2.76
N GLN A 194 -5.63 -2.89 4.01
CA GLN A 194 -5.19 -4.19 4.53
C GLN A 194 -5.63 -5.39 3.66
N PRO A 195 -6.88 -5.47 3.16
CA PRO A 195 -7.30 -6.57 2.30
C PRO A 195 -6.41 -6.69 1.05
N GLU A 196 -6.09 -5.58 0.39
CA GLU A 196 -5.22 -5.59 -0.79
C GLU A 196 -3.81 -6.07 -0.46
N LYS A 197 -3.23 -5.63 0.68
CA LYS A 197 -1.92 -6.15 1.12
C LYS A 197 -1.93 -7.66 1.32
N VAL A 198 -3.01 -8.20 1.88
CA VAL A 198 -3.20 -9.64 2.09
C VAL A 198 -3.29 -10.36 0.76
N GLU A 199 -4.05 -9.85 -0.20
CA GLU A 199 -4.21 -10.46 -1.52
C GLU A 199 -2.88 -10.50 -2.29
N TYR A 200 -2.12 -9.40 -2.37
CA TYR A 200 -0.79 -9.42 -3.00
C TYR A 200 0.20 -10.34 -2.29
N THR A 201 0.12 -10.46 -0.95
CA THR A 201 0.97 -11.40 -0.20
C THR A 201 0.60 -12.86 -0.50
N LYS A 202 -0.69 -13.17 -0.64
CA LYS A 202 -1.16 -14.52 -1.02
C LYS A 202 -0.76 -14.87 -2.45
N GLU A 203 -0.90 -13.93 -3.38
CA GLU A 203 -0.48 -14.09 -4.77
C GLU A 203 1.02 -14.42 -4.84
N ALA A 204 1.86 -13.63 -4.17
CA ALA A 204 3.29 -13.90 -4.07
C ALA A 204 3.57 -15.29 -3.44
N LEU A 205 2.84 -15.66 -2.38
CA LEU A 205 3.02 -16.96 -1.71
C LEU A 205 2.65 -18.13 -2.63
N ALA A 206 1.60 -17.99 -3.44
CA ALA A 206 1.22 -19.00 -4.42
C ALA A 206 2.33 -19.20 -5.47
N LEU A 207 2.87 -18.11 -6.01
CA LEU A 207 3.99 -18.16 -6.96
C LEU A 207 5.26 -18.75 -6.33
N ALA A 208 5.58 -18.39 -5.09
CA ALA A 208 6.72 -18.97 -4.35
C ALA A 208 6.60 -20.49 -4.20
N ARG A 209 5.38 -20.99 -3.93
CA ARG A 209 5.09 -22.43 -3.86
C ARG A 209 5.23 -23.12 -5.20
N GLU A 210 4.75 -22.51 -6.28
CA GLU A 210 4.92 -23.04 -7.64
C GLU A 210 6.40 -23.10 -8.04
N LEU A 211 7.19 -22.09 -7.66
CA LEU A 211 8.63 -22.02 -7.88
C LEU A 211 9.44 -22.90 -6.92
N LYS A 212 8.79 -23.50 -5.90
CA LYS A 212 9.41 -24.28 -4.82
C LYS A 212 10.48 -23.51 -4.03
N ASP A 213 10.36 -22.18 -3.96
CA ASP A 213 11.29 -21.30 -3.26
C ASP A 213 11.00 -21.29 -1.74
N GLN A 214 11.70 -22.13 -0.99
CA GLN A 214 11.46 -22.32 0.45
C GLN A 214 11.73 -21.08 1.30
N GLU A 215 12.69 -20.24 0.89
CA GLU A 215 13.01 -19.01 1.62
C GLU A 215 11.84 -18.02 1.50
N ASN A 216 11.38 -17.78 0.27
CA ASN A 216 10.24 -16.90 0.03
C ASN A 216 8.93 -17.45 0.61
N ILE A 217 8.70 -18.77 0.57
CA ILE A 217 7.54 -19.38 1.23
C ILE A 217 7.52 -19.03 2.73
N LYS A 218 8.64 -19.25 3.43
CA LYS A 218 8.74 -18.98 4.87
C LYS A 218 8.55 -17.49 5.18
N PHE A 219 9.18 -16.61 4.39
CA PHE A 219 9.04 -15.16 4.53
C PHE A 219 7.59 -14.70 4.33
N LEU A 220 6.92 -15.19 3.28
CA LEU A 220 5.57 -14.78 2.92
C LEU A 220 4.51 -15.34 3.85
N GLU A 221 4.68 -16.55 4.38
CA GLU A 221 3.82 -17.08 5.43
C GLU A 221 3.92 -16.26 6.73
N ALA A 222 5.14 -15.89 7.14
CA ALA A 222 5.34 -15.03 8.30
C ALA A 222 4.70 -13.65 8.10
N ARG A 223 4.85 -13.06 6.90
CA ARG A 223 4.21 -11.80 6.53
C ARG A 223 2.68 -11.92 6.54
N LEU A 224 2.13 -12.96 5.93
CA LEU A 224 0.69 -13.19 5.87
C LEU A 224 0.10 -13.33 7.28
N ASN A 225 0.75 -14.10 8.15
CA ASN A 225 0.34 -14.26 9.55
C ASN A 225 0.36 -12.93 10.32
N LYS A 226 1.33 -12.05 10.03
CA LYS A 226 1.39 -10.71 10.63
C LYS A 226 0.29 -9.80 10.11
N LEU A 227 -0.03 -9.87 8.81
CA LEU A 227 -1.06 -9.04 8.19
C LEU A 227 -2.48 -9.51 8.54
N SER A 228 -2.70 -10.82 8.62
CA SER A 228 -4.00 -11.41 8.87
C SER A 228 -3.82 -12.68 9.70
N PRO A 229 -3.79 -12.54 11.04
CA PRO A 229 -3.57 -13.64 11.98
C PRO A 229 -4.53 -14.82 11.80
N LYS A 230 -5.72 -14.61 11.19
CA LYS A 230 -6.65 -15.71 10.89
C LYS A 230 -6.05 -16.81 9.99
N HIS A 231 -4.99 -16.50 9.25
CA HIS A 231 -4.29 -17.46 8.39
C HIS A 231 -3.25 -18.32 9.13
N ILE A 232 -3.03 -18.12 10.44
CA ILE A 232 -2.15 -18.98 11.23
C ILE A 232 -2.77 -20.37 11.37
N SER A 233 -2.15 -21.40 10.79
CA SER A 233 -2.69 -22.77 10.78
C SER A 233 -2.86 -23.39 12.17
N ARG A 234 -1.93 -23.09 13.10
CA ARG A 234 -1.93 -23.63 14.47
C ARG A 234 -1.60 -22.52 15.47
N PRO A 235 -2.55 -21.63 15.76
CA PRO A 235 -2.29 -20.50 16.63
C PRO A 235 -2.01 -20.98 18.06
N THR A 236 -1.04 -20.35 18.72
CA THR A 236 -0.76 -20.57 20.14
C THR A 236 -1.84 -19.90 21.00
N PRO A 237 -1.99 -20.30 22.28
CA PRO A 237 -2.95 -19.64 23.17
C PRO A 237 -2.81 -18.11 23.17
N GLN A 238 -1.58 -17.59 23.18
CA GLN A 238 -1.28 -16.16 23.16
C GLN A 238 -1.83 -15.45 21.91
N GLN A 239 -1.93 -16.16 20.78
CA GLN A 239 -2.41 -15.63 19.51
C GLN A 239 -3.94 -15.68 19.37
N TYR A 240 -4.66 -16.42 20.22
CA TYR A 240 -6.11 -16.61 20.05
C TYR A 240 -6.92 -15.31 20.03
N LEU A 241 -6.51 -14.31 20.83
CA LEU A 241 -7.18 -13.02 20.81
C LEU A 241 -7.01 -12.31 19.46
N GLU A 242 -5.79 -12.20 18.95
CA GLU A 242 -5.49 -11.55 17.67
C GLU A 242 -6.21 -12.23 16.50
N VAL A 243 -6.18 -13.57 16.49
CA VAL A 243 -6.91 -14.40 15.53
C VAL A 243 -8.43 -14.12 15.58
N ALA A 244 -9.02 -14.07 16.78
CA ALA A 244 -10.43 -13.76 16.96
C ALA A 244 -10.79 -12.35 16.46
N TYR A 245 -9.94 -11.36 16.74
CA TYR A 245 -10.12 -9.99 16.26
C TYR A 245 -10.10 -9.89 14.75
N ASP A 246 -9.19 -10.62 14.09
CA ASP A 246 -9.07 -10.65 12.64
C ASP A 246 -10.29 -11.30 11.99
N PHE A 247 -10.73 -12.48 12.46
CA PHE A 247 -11.98 -13.10 12.02
C PHE A 247 -13.18 -12.16 12.15
N ARG A 248 -13.30 -11.45 13.28
CA ARG A 248 -14.37 -10.47 13.49
C ARG A 248 -14.30 -9.31 12.49
N ARG A 249 -13.10 -8.81 12.18
CA ARG A 249 -12.90 -7.72 11.20
C ARG A 249 -13.40 -8.13 9.80
N TYR A 250 -13.16 -9.38 9.41
CA TYR A 250 -13.62 -9.96 8.15
C TYR A 250 -15.05 -10.51 8.21
N ARG A 251 -15.78 -10.25 9.29
CA ARG A 251 -17.18 -10.68 9.50
C ARG A 251 -17.37 -12.20 9.50
N GLU A 252 -16.32 -12.95 9.80
CA GLU A 252 -16.33 -14.40 10.05
C GLU A 252 -16.66 -14.64 11.53
N PHE A 253 -17.90 -14.34 11.90
CA PHE A 253 -18.32 -14.21 13.30
C PHE A 253 -18.27 -15.51 14.09
N ASP A 254 -18.61 -16.64 13.48
CA ASP A 254 -18.55 -17.96 14.12
C ASP A 254 -17.13 -18.33 14.53
N GLN A 255 -16.16 -18.09 13.63
CA GLN A 255 -14.75 -18.32 13.88
C GLN A 255 -14.26 -17.40 15.00
N ALA A 256 -14.63 -16.12 14.96
CA ALA A 256 -14.31 -15.18 16.03
C ALA A 256 -14.83 -15.66 17.39
N HIS A 257 -16.10 -16.07 17.47
CA HIS A 257 -16.71 -16.62 18.70
C HIS A 257 -15.97 -17.86 19.20
N ARG A 258 -15.60 -18.79 18.30
CA ARG A 258 -14.82 -19.99 18.68
C ARG A 258 -13.50 -19.62 19.34
N TYR A 259 -12.75 -18.67 18.77
CA TYR A 259 -11.45 -18.26 19.35
C TYR A 259 -11.59 -17.45 20.64
N TYR A 260 -12.58 -16.54 20.75
CA TYR A 260 -12.84 -15.87 22.03
C TYR A 260 -13.23 -16.86 23.14
N ASN A 261 -14.02 -17.88 22.82
CA ASN A 261 -14.39 -18.93 23.78
C ASN A 261 -13.18 -19.77 24.22
N LYS A 262 -12.20 -20.03 23.35
CA LYS A 262 -10.93 -20.66 23.75
C LYS A 262 -10.20 -19.83 24.81
N VAL A 263 -10.20 -18.50 24.68
CA VAL A 263 -9.59 -17.58 25.66
C VAL A 263 -10.33 -17.59 26.99
N ILE A 264 -11.66 -17.56 26.97
CA ILE A 264 -12.50 -17.54 28.18
C ILE A 264 -12.35 -18.84 28.98
N LYS A 265 -12.46 -19.98 28.29
CA LYS A 265 -12.41 -21.31 28.90
C LYS A 265 -10.99 -21.72 29.33
N GLY A 266 -9.95 -21.15 28.73
CA GLY A 266 -8.57 -21.48 29.08
C GLY A 266 -8.19 -20.96 30.47
N SER A 267 -7.60 -21.83 31.30
CA SER A 267 -7.06 -21.48 32.61
C SER A 267 -5.78 -20.64 32.52
N LYS A 268 -5.03 -20.78 31.43
CA LYS A 268 -3.74 -20.08 31.18
C LYS A 268 -3.88 -18.59 30.86
N PHE A 269 -5.10 -18.09 30.64
CA PHE A 269 -5.34 -16.70 30.29
C PHE A 269 -5.58 -15.83 31.52
N SER A 270 -4.96 -14.65 31.53
CA SER A 270 -5.20 -13.63 32.56
C SER A 270 -6.66 -13.17 32.57
N TYR A 271 -7.12 -12.68 33.73
CA TYR A 271 -8.44 -12.07 33.86
C TYR A 271 -8.69 -10.97 32.81
N GLU A 272 -7.68 -10.12 32.56
CA GLU A 272 -7.75 -9.07 31.54
C GLU A 272 -8.00 -9.62 30.13
N SER A 273 -7.30 -10.70 29.74
CA SER A 273 -7.50 -11.36 28.45
C SER A 273 -8.92 -11.92 28.30
N LYS A 274 -9.48 -12.48 29.38
CA LYS A 274 -10.87 -12.96 29.42
C LYS A 274 -11.87 -11.82 29.29
N VAL A 275 -11.63 -10.70 29.97
CA VAL A 275 -12.46 -9.49 29.83
C VAL A 275 -12.43 -8.96 28.40
N LYS A 276 -11.24 -8.92 27.76
CA LYS A 276 -11.10 -8.55 26.33
C LYS A 276 -11.90 -9.50 25.43
N ALA A 277 -11.85 -10.81 25.69
CA ALA A 277 -12.62 -11.79 24.92
C ALA A 277 -14.14 -11.62 25.06
N TYR A 278 -14.67 -11.40 26.28
CA TYR A 278 -16.09 -11.11 26.49
C TYR A 278 -16.54 -9.83 25.78
N LYS A 279 -15.75 -8.76 25.84
CA LYS A 279 -15.99 -7.52 25.08
C LYS A 279 -15.98 -7.79 23.57
N GLY A 280 -15.06 -8.65 23.11
CA GLY A 280 -14.98 -9.16 21.74
C GLY A 280 -16.30 -9.79 21.30
N ILE A 281 -16.77 -10.81 22.02
CA ILE A 281 -18.05 -11.51 21.76
C ILE A 281 -19.22 -10.53 21.70
N ARG A 282 -19.36 -9.64 22.70
CA ARG A 282 -20.42 -8.61 22.71
C ARG A 282 -20.37 -7.75 21.44
N THR A 283 -19.17 -7.34 21.02
CA THR A 283 -19.00 -6.52 19.81
C THR A 283 -19.32 -7.31 18.55
N THR A 284 -18.93 -8.58 18.49
CA THR A 284 -19.25 -9.49 17.38
C THR A 284 -20.76 -9.59 17.18
N TYR A 285 -21.54 -9.89 18.23
CA TYR A 285 -23.01 -9.89 18.14
C TYR A 285 -23.60 -8.54 17.70
N LYS A 286 -23.01 -7.41 18.13
CA LYS A 286 -23.45 -6.08 17.69
C LYS A 286 -23.20 -5.87 16.19
N LEU A 287 -22.06 -6.30 15.67
CA LEU A 287 -21.70 -6.18 14.25
C LEU A 287 -22.53 -7.13 13.38
N GLU A 288 -22.81 -8.33 13.87
CA GLU A 288 -23.64 -9.33 13.18
C GLU A 288 -25.06 -8.83 12.92
N ARG A 289 -25.64 -8.11 13.88
CA ARG A 289 -26.97 -7.47 13.73
C ARG A 289 -27.01 -6.35 12.70
N LYS A 290 -25.86 -5.73 12.39
CA LYS A 290 -25.78 -4.72 11.33
C LYS A 290 -25.65 -5.45 10.00
N LYS A 291 -26.64 -5.34 9.11
CA LYS A 291 -26.50 -5.88 7.74
C LYS A 291 -25.30 -5.23 7.04
N PRO A 292 -24.63 -5.91 6.10
CA PRO A 292 -23.68 -5.23 5.23
C PRO A 292 -24.45 -4.13 4.50
N GLU A 293 -24.05 -2.87 4.69
CA GLU A 293 -24.45 -1.82 3.76
C GLU A 293 -23.73 -2.11 2.44
N TYR A 294 -24.51 -2.25 1.37
CA TYR A 294 -24.05 -2.56 0.02
C TYR A 294 -23.41 -1.32 -0.62
#